data_AF-A0A932T2R9-F1
#
_entry.id   AF-A0A932T2R9-F1
#
_cell.length_a   1.000
_cell.length_b   1.000
_cell.length_c   1.000
_cell.angle_alpha   90.00
_cell.angle_beta   90.00
_cell.angle_gamma   90.00
#
_symmetry.space_group_name_H-M   'P 1'
#
loop_
_entity.id
_entity.type
_entity.pdbx_description
1 polymer ?
#
loop_
_entity_poly.entity_id
_entity_poly.type
_entity_poly.pdbx_seq_one_letter_code
_entity_poly.pdbx_strand_id
1 'polypeptide(L)'
;MNLIDKEKLADNTVRRRSGIAKQFFRHALKHKLIFDNPFSDLTAAVKGNSSKFRFVTQEEARKVLDKCPDTQWKLLFALSRFGGLRCPSEHLGLKWGDIDWENSRMTVHSPKTAHHEGKESRVVPIFPELRPYLADAFDQAETGTEHVITICRSGKKNFRTRLFKIIKRADLTPWPKLFQNLRSTRQTELEETFPSHVVCAWIGNSEAVARRHYLQVTDEHFARAVVRPPEAVQNPVRQPAETPRNAPQQESETPAFSEENEGVRELAGCSVGDEGFEPPTSTV
;
A
#
# COMPACT_ATOMS: atom_id res chain seq x y z
N MET A 1 -31.46 -11.67 11.96
CA MET A 1 -32.18 -10.63 11.19
C MET A 1 -31.30 -10.21 10.03
N ASN A 2 -31.68 -10.52 8.78
CA ASN A 2 -30.82 -10.29 7.61
C ASN A 2 -30.93 -8.84 7.11
N LEU A 3 -30.00 -7.98 7.53
CA LEU A 3 -29.92 -6.58 7.12
C LEU A 3 -29.61 -6.41 5.61
N ILE A 4 -29.04 -7.44 4.98
CA ILE A 4 -28.72 -7.44 3.55
C ILE A 4 -30.01 -7.36 2.73
N ASP A 5 -31.00 -8.17 3.07
CA ASP A 5 -32.24 -8.31 2.28
C ASP A 5 -33.25 -7.20 2.58
N LYS A 6 -33.34 -6.76 3.86
CA LYS A 6 -34.33 -5.74 4.27
C LYS A 6 -33.89 -4.30 3.95
N GLU A 7 -32.61 -3.97 4.10
CA GLU A 7 -32.10 -2.61 3.92
C GLU A 7 -31.26 -2.44 2.64
N LYS A 8 -31.11 -3.49 1.82
CA LYS A 8 -30.29 -3.50 0.59
C LYS A 8 -28.84 -3.06 0.83
N LEU A 9 -28.29 -3.37 2.00
CA LEU A 9 -26.90 -3.01 2.35
C LEU A 9 -25.90 -3.96 1.69
N ALA A 10 -24.76 -3.42 1.29
CA ALA A 10 -23.64 -4.24 0.85
C ALA A 10 -23.11 -5.12 2.01
N ASP A 11 -22.70 -6.36 1.72
CA ASP A 11 -22.22 -7.34 2.71
C ASP A 11 -21.09 -6.77 3.61
N ASN A 12 -20.10 -6.08 3.03
CA ASN A 12 -19.04 -5.43 3.79
C ASN A 12 -19.55 -4.32 4.73
N THR A 13 -20.65 -3.64 4.38
CA THR A 13 -21.29 -2.65 5.25
C THR A 13 -21.93 -3.34 6.46
N VAL A 14 -22.62 -4.47 6.24
CA VAL A 14 -23.20 -5.26 7.32
C VAL A 14 -22.11 -5.80 8.25
N ARG A 15 -21.06 -6.42 7.70
CA ARG A 15 -19.90 -6.91 8.46
C ARG A 15 -19.28 -5.81 9.33
N ARG A 16 -19.11 -4.62 8.77
CA ARG A 16 -18.55 -3.47 9.50
C ARG A 16 -19.45 -3.02 10.65
N ARG A 17 -20.76 -2.88 10.41
CA ARG A 17 -21.72 -2.53 11.47
C ARG A 17 -21.72 -3.59 12.58
N SER A 18 -21.72 -4.88 12.21
CA SER A 18 -21.58 -5.98 13.16
C SER A 18 -20.28 -5.90 13.95
N GLY A 19 -19.16 -5.55 13.32
CA GLY A 19 -17.88 -5.35 14.00
C GLY A 19 -17.90 -4.21 15.03
N ILE A 20 -18.50 -3.07 14.68
CA ILE A 20 -18.67 -1.95 15.61
C ILE A 20 -19.53 -2.36 16.82
N ALA A 21 -20.66 -3.03 16.57
CA ALA A 21 -21.51 -3.54 17.64
C ALA A 21 -20.74 -4.52 18.55
N LYS A 22 -20.01 -5.48 17.97
CA LYS A 22 -19.16 -6.39 18.75
C LYS A 22 -18.17 -5.65 19.62
N GLN A 23 -17.49 -4.63 19.09
CA GLN A 23 -16.48 -3.87 19.82
C GLN A 23 -17.10 -3.13 21.01
N PHE A 24 -18.24 -2.47 20.78
CA PHE A 24 -18.98 -1.77 21.82
C PHE A 24 -19.39 -2.72 22.96
N PHE A 25 -20.04 -3.84 22.64
CA PHE A 25 -20.48 -4.80 23.66
C PHE A 25 -19.31 -5.57 24.30
N ARG A 26 -18.18 -5.77 23.59
CA ARG A 26 -16.95 -6.30 24.18
C ARG A 26 -16.37 -5.35 25.24
N HIS A 27 -16.47 -4.05 25.03
CA HIS A 27 -16.09 -3.06 26.04
C HIS A 27 -16.99 -3.15 27.28
N ALA A 28 -18.31 -3.21 27.09
CA ALA A 28 -19.26 -3.41 28.21
C ALA A 28 -19.00 -4.71 28.99
N LEU A 29 -18.70 -5.82 28.30
CA LEU A 29 -18.31 -7.09 28.91
C LEU A 29 -17.01 -6.96 29.72
N LYS A 30 -15.98 -6.29 29.17
CA LYS A 30 -14.70 -6.03 29.85
C LYS A 30 -14.89 -5.25 31.16
N HIS A 31 -15.86 -4.34 31.18
CA HIS A 31 -16.25 -3.56 32.36
C HIS A 31 -17.31 -4.25 33.23
N LYS A 32 -17.66 -5.51 32.94
CA LYS A 32 -18.65 -6.32 33.67
C LYS A 32 -20.03 -5.64 33.78
N LEU A 33 -20.39 -4.80 32.82
CA LEU A 33 -21.71 -4.16 32.75
C LEU A 33 -22.78 -5.12 32.22
N ILE A 34 -22.34 -6.16 31.51
CA ILE A 34 -23.14 -7.24 30.93
C ILE A 34 -22.39 -8.56 31.10
N PHE A 35 -23.09 -9.69 30.99
CA PHE A 35 -22.52 -11.04 31.18
C PHE A 35 -22.10 -11.71 29.88
N ASP A 36 -22.67 -11.29 28.75
CA ASP A 36 -22.42 -11.84 27.43
C ASP A 36 -22.47 -10.75 26.35
N ASN A 37 -21.90 -11.02 25.18
CA ASN A 37 -21.95 -10.12 24.04
C ASN A 37 -22.97 -10.67 23.02
N PRO A 38 -24.11 -10.00 22.79
CA PRO A 38 -25.18 -10.50 21.92
C PRO A 38 -24.80 -10.52 20.44
N PHE A 39 -23.67 -9.92 20.06
CA PHE A 39 -23.15 -9.90 18.70
C PHE A 39 -21.97 -10.85 18.51
N SER A 40 -21.58 -11.63 19.53
CA SER A 40 -20.38 -12.48 19.54
C SER A 40 -20.27 -13.42 18.33
N ASP A 41 -21.37 -13.99 17.85
CA ASP A 41 -21.38 -14.97 16.76
C ASP A 41 -21.48 -14.34 15.35
N LEU A 42 -21.74 -13.04 15.23
CA LEU A 42 -21.92 -12.42 13.91
C LEU A 42 -20.61 -12.39 13.12
N THR A 43 -20.63 -12.60 11.81
CA THR A 43 -19.39 -12.40 11.05
C THR A 43 -19.10 -10.90 10.88
N ALA A 44 -17.96 -10.44 11.38
CA ALA A 44 -17.56 -9.03 11.35
C ALA A 44 -16.35 -8.74 10.44
N ALA A 45 -15.56 -9.76 10.10
CA ALA A 45 -14.38 -9.59 9.25
C ALA A 45 -14.79 -9.15 7.84
N VAL A 46 -14.36 -7.94 7.45
CA VAL A 46 -14.58 -7.36 6.12
C VAL A 46 -13.69 -8.06 5.11
N LYS A 47 -14.24 -8.38 3.93
CA LYS A 47 -13.49 -9.06 2.86
C LYS A 47 -12.98 -8.07 1.82
N GLY A 48 -11.82 -8.36 1.25
CA GLY A 48 -11.37 -7.72 0.01
C GLY A 48 -12.37 -7.96 -1.11
N ASN A 49 -12.57 -6.98 -1.98
CA ASN A 49 -13.46 -7.11 -3.14
C ASN A 49 -12.66 -6.87 -4.42
N SER A 50 -12.21 -7.96 -5.03
CA SER A 50 -11.39 -7.97 -6.25
C SER A 50 -12.14 -7.48 -7.48
N SER A 51 -13.49 -7.56 -7.52
CA SER A 51 -14.26 -7.03 -8.65
C SER A 51 -14.20 -5.50 -8.76
N LYS A 52 -13.67 -4.84 -7.72
CA LYS A 52 -13.40 -3.39 -7.72
C LYS A 52 -11.95 -3.05 -8.04
N PHE A 53 -11.09 -4.02 -8.34
CA PHE A 53 -9.72 -3.75 -8.78
C PHE A 53 -9.73 -3.36 -10.25
N ARG A 54 -8.91 -2.37 -10.58
CA ARG A 54 -8.70 -1.91 -11.95
C ARG A 54 -7.25 -1.49 -12.08
N PHE A 55 -6.57 -2.04 -13.07
CA PHE A 55 -5.21 -1.66 -13.43
C PHE A 55 -5.23 -0.44 -14.36
N VAL A 56 -4.68 0.70 -13.95
CA VAL A 56 -4.71 1.93 -14.76
C VAL A 56 -3.42 2.02 -15.57
N THR A 57 -3.48 1.71 -16.87
CA THR A 57 -2.27 1.66 -17.71
C THR A 57 -1.57 3.02 -17.78
N GLN A 58 -0.30 3.03 -18.18
CA GLN A 58 0.42 4.29 -18.39
C GLN A 58 -0.28 5.18 -19.42
N GLU A 59 -0.85 4.58 -20.47
CA GLU A 59 -1.60 5.30 -21.51
C GLU A 59 -2.89 5.92 -20.96
N GLU A 60 -3.64 5.20 -20.13
CA GLU A 60 -4.81 5.77 -19.45
C GLU A 60 -4.41 6.89 -18.47
N ALA A 61 -3.32 6.70 -17.73
CA ALA A 61 -2.79 7.72 -16.82
C ALA A 61 -2.40 9.00 -17.58
N ARG A 62 -1.74 8.87 -18.73
CA ARG A 62 -1.38 10.00 -19.62
C ARG A 62 -2.62 10.75 -20.10
N LYS A 63 -3.64 10.04 -20.60
CA LYS A 63 -4.92 10.67 -21.01
C LYS A 63 -5.58 11.46 -19.88
N VAL A 64 -5.51 10.96 -18.65
CA VAL A 64 -6.04 11.69 -17.48
C VAL A 64 -5.20 12.92 -17.16
N LEU A 65 -3.87 12.81 -17.17
CA LEU A 65 -2.94 13.91 -16.93
C LEU A 65 -3.11 15.04 -17.96
N ASP A 66 -3.35 14.71 -19.22
CA ASP A 66 -3.62 15.67 -20.30
C ASP A 66 -4.91 16.47 -20.09
N LYS A 67 -5.86 15.93 -19.30
CA LYS A 67 -7.14 16.59 -18.96
C LYS A 67 -7.15 17.21 -17.56
N CYS A 68 -6.06 17.10 -16.79
CA CYS A 68 -5.96 17.78 -15.51
C CYS A 68 -5.96 19.31 -15.73
N PRO A 69 -6.68 20.07 -14.90
CA PRO A 69 -6.92 21.50 -15.12
C PRO A 69 -5.68 22.38 -14.90
N ASP A 70 -4.74 21.95 -14.07
CA ASP A 70 -3.58 22.73 -13.65
C ASP A 70 -2.45 21.81 -13.14
N THR A 71 -1.27 22.39 -12.89
CA THR A 71 -0.07 21.71 -12.38
C THR A 71 -0.33 21.01 -11.05
N GLN A 72 -1.11 21.62 -10.15
CA GLN A 72 -1.44 21.06 -8.84
C GLN A 72 -2.30 19.78 -8.96
N TRP A 73 -3.24 19.74 -9.90
CA TRP A 73 -4.02 18.55 -10.21
C TRP A 73 -3.22 17.46 -10.92
N LYS A 74 -2.30 17.84 -11.82
CA LYS A 74 -1.36 16.89 -12.43
C LYS A 74 -0.50 16.23 -11.36
N LEU A 75 0.09 17.03 -10.47
CA LEU A 75 0.91 16.53 -9.37
C LEU A 75 0.10 15.67 -8.39
N LEU A 76 -1.11 16.09 -8.00
CA LEU A 76 -1.96 15.29 -7.11
C LEU A 76 -2.26 13.91 -7.71
N PHE A 77 -2.55 13.84 -9.01
CA PHE A 77 -2.76 12.57 -9.69
C PHE A 77 -1.47 11.74 -9.75
N ALA A 78 -0.34 12.37 -10.10
CA ALA A 78 0.97 11.72 -10.19
C ALA A 78 1.46 11.16 -8.85
N LEU A 79 1.27 11.88 -7.74
CA LEU A 79 1.61 11.40 -6.39
C LEU A 79 0.84 10.11 -6.03
N SER A 80 -0.42 10.01 -6.44
CA SER A 80 -1.21 8.78 -6.24
C SER A 80 -0.81 7.66 -7.21
N ARG A 81 -0.58 7.98 -8.50
CA ARG A 81 -0.37 6.98 -9.57
C ARG A 81 1.06 6.48 -9.69
N PHE A 82 2.05 7.34 -9.47
CA PHE A 82 3.47 7.01 -9.61
C PHE A 82 4.19 7.00 -8.26
N GLY A 83 3.80 7.89 -7.34
CA GLY A 83 4.30 7.86 -5.95
C GLY A 83 3.59 6.81 -5.06
N GLY A 84 2.41 6.34 -5.47
CA GLY A 84 1.63 5.39 -4.70
C GLY A 84 1.06 5.97 -3.41
N LEU A 85 0.96 7.29 -3.23
CA LEU A 85 0.48 7.91 -1.98
C LEU A 85 -1.03 7.70 -1.75
N ARG A 86 -1.44 7.71 -0.48
CA ARG A 86 -2.84 7.78 -0.07
C ARG A 86 -3.38 9.18 -0.22
N CYS A 87 -4.49 9.32 -0.93
CA CYS A 87 -5.23 10.57 -1.07
C CYS A 87 -6.42 10.59 -0.09
N PRO A 88 -6.68 11.69 0.63
CA PRO A 88 -5.94 12.96 0.60
C PRO A 88 -4.87 13.12 1.67
N SER A 89 -4.86 12.29 2.72
CA SER A 89 -4.12 12.58 3.96
C SER A 89 -2.62 12.74 3.76
N GLU A 90 -1.99 11.88 2.95
CA GLU A 90 -0.53 11.96 2.71
C GLU A 90 -0.19 13.12 1.76
N HIS A 91 -1.07 13.41 0.80
CA HIS A 91 -0.88 14.51 -0.15
C HIS A 91 -0.91 15.87 0.55
N LEU A 92 -1.85 16.03 1.50
CA LEU A 92 -2.00 17.26 2.27
C LEU A 92 -0.96 17.38 3.40
N GLY A 93 -0.26 16.30 3.74
CA GLY A 93 0.82 16.34 4.73
C GLY A 93 2.19 16.69 4.14
N LEU A 94 2.39 16.46 2.83
CA LEU A 94 3.69 16.57 2.18
C LEU A 94 4.15 18.02 2.02
N LYS A 95 5.37 18.31 2.45
CA LYS A 95 6.02 19.62 2.38
C LYS A 95 7.22 19.59 1.44
N TRP A 96 7.61 20.75 0.91
CA TRP A 96 8.80 20.84 0.06
C TRP A 96 10.08 20.47 0.82
N GLY A 97 10.14 20.73 2.13
CA GLY A 97 11.23 20.28 2.99
C GLY A 97 11.31 18.76 3.17
N ASP A 98 10.27 18.01 2.80
CA ASP A 98 10.32 16.53 2.80
C ASP A 98 10.92 15.96 1.50
N ILE A 99 11.24 16.81 0.51
CA ILE A 99 11.72 16.40 -0.82
C ILE A 99 13.25 16.52 -0.88
N ASP A 100 13.91 15.36 -1.00
CA ASP A 100 15.34 15.25 -1.24
C ASP A 100 15.58 15.01 -2.74
N TRP A 101 15.87 16.09 -3.45
CA TRP A 101 16.09 16.10 -4.90
C TRP A 101 17.38 15.41 -5.32
N GLU A 102 18.41 15.47 -4.47
CA GLU A 102 19.74 14.92 -4.71
C GLU A 102 19.70 13.40 -4.67
N ASN A 103 19.12 12.84 -3.60
CA ASN A 103 19.01 11.39 -3.44
C ASN A 103 17.76 10.79 -4.08
N SER A 104 16.91 11.63 -4.72
CA SER A 104 15.63 11.24 -5.30
C SER A 104 14.73 10.50 -4.30
N ARG A 105 14.52 11.10 -3.13
CA ARG A 105 13.70 10.55 -2.03
C ARG A 105 12.70 11.58 -1.51
N MET A 106 11.56 11.11 -1.03
CA MET A 106 10.61 11.95 -0.30
C MET A 106 10.18 11.27 1.00
N THR A 107 10.08 12.05 2.06
CA THR A 107 9.57 11.57 3.36
C THR A 107 8.06 11.76 3.41
N VAL A 108 7.33 10.65 3.45
CA VAL A 108 5.86 10.66 3.50
C VAL A 108 5.38 10.33 4.90
N HIS A 109 4.86 11.35 5.58
CA HIS A 109 4.27 11.22 6.90
C HIS A 109 2.95 10.43 6.85
N SER A 110 2.71 9.63 7.89
CA SER A 110 1.52 8.79 8.06
C SER A 110 0.76 9.21 9.32
N PRO A 111 -0.06 10.29 9.25
CA PRO A 111 -0.74 10.85 10.44
C PRO A 111 -1.58 9.84 11.22
N LYS A 112 -2.17 8.86 10.52
CA LYS A 112 -3.04 7.84 11.12
C LYS A 112 -2.29 6.81 11.97
N THR A 113 -1.00 6.62 11.71
CA THR A 113 -0.17 5.64 12.40
C THR A 113 0.95 6.30 13.20
N ALA A 114 0.95 7.64 13.30
CA ALA A 114 1.92 8.41 14.08
C ALA A 114 1.90 8.06 15.58
N HIS A 115 0.79 7.50 16.09
CA HIS A 115 0.71 7.00 17.47
C HIS A 115 1.38 5.63 17.67
N HIS A 116 1.82 4.97 16.59
CA HIS A 116 2.57 3.73 16.66
C HIS A 116 4.05 4.03 16.38
N GLU A 117 4.92 3.62 17.30
CA GLU A 117 6.37 3.80 17.22
C GLU A 117 6.92 3.24 15.89
N GLY A 118 7.72 4.05 15.18
CA GLY A 118 8.33 3.69 13.91
C GLY A 118 7.37 3.63 12.70
N LYS A 119 6.13 4.12 12.84
CA LYS A 119 5.13 4.18 11.76
C LYS A 119 4.61 5.60 11.50
N GLU A 120 5.33 6.61 11.95
CA GLU A 120 5.02 8.02 11.76
C GLU A 120 5.33 8.51 10.35
N SER A 121 6.29 7.90 9.67
CA SER A 121 6.69 8.27 8.31
C SER A 121 7.29 7.09 7.55
N ARG A 122 7.54 7.29 6.26
CA ARG A 122 8.31 6.37 5.42
C ARG A 122 9.06 7.13 4.33
N VAL A 123 10.18 6.58 3.88
CA VAL A 123 10.94 7.12 2.75
C VAL A 123 10.46 6.44 1.47
N VAL A 124 10.07 7.25 0.49
CA VAL A 124 9.60 6.79 -0.83
C VAL A 124 10.55 7.33 -1.90
N PRO A 125 10.98 6.51 -2.88
CA PRO A 125 11.73 7.01 -4.01
C PRO A 125 10.91 8.03 -4.81
N ILE A 126 11.56 9.11 -5.26
CA ILE A 126 11.03 9.98 -6.30
C ILE A 126 11.24 9.26 -7.62
N PHE A 127 10.24 8.47 -8.02
CA PHE A 127 10.31 7.71 -9.26
C PHE A 127 10.45 8.63 -10.49
N PRO A 128 11.11 8.17 -11.57
CA PRO A 128 11.28 8.96 -12.79
C PRO A 128 9.97 9.52 -13.37
N GLU A 129 8.87 8.77 -13.28
CA GLU A 129 7.56 9.18 -13.76
C GLU A 129 6.90 10.24 -12.87
N LEU A 130 7.33 10.37 -11.61
CA LEU A 130 6.83 11.38 -10.67
C LEU A 130 7.65 12.68 -10.71
N ARG A 131 8.97 12.57 -10.93
CA ARG A 131 9.92 13.69 -10.81
C ARG A 131 9.54 14.93 -11.63
N PRO A 132 9.12 14.84 -12.91
CA PRO A 132 8.76 16.02 -13.70
C PRO A 132 7.60 16.81 -13.08
N TYR A 133 6.58 16.12 -12.57
CA TYR A 133 5.43 16.78 -11.96
C TYR A 133 5.75 17.48 -10.65
N LEU A 134 6.69 16.92 -9.87
CA LEU A 134 7.20 17.59 -8.67
C LEU A 134 8.00 18.83 -9.05
N ALA A 135 8.88 18.73 -10.05
CA ALA A 135 9.72 19.84 -10.50
C ALA A 135 8.87 21.00 -11.03
N ASP A 136 7.94 20.72 -11.96
CA ASP A 136 7.03 21.72 -12.52
C ASP A 136 6.24 22.46 -11.44
N ALA A 137 5.80 21.74 -10.40
CA ALA A 137 5.05 22.33 -9.30
C ALA A 137 5.95 23.14 -8.34
N PHE A 138 7.20 22.74 -8.17
CA PHE A 138 8.18 23.47 -7.37
C PHE A 138 8.57 24.78 -8.04
N ASP A 139 8.84 24.75 -9.35
CA ASP A 139 9.20 25.93 -10.15
C ASP A 139 8.07 26.97 -10.18
N GLN A 140 6.81 26.52 -10.09
CA GLN A 140 5.63 27.39 -10.04
C GLN A 140 5.23 27.80 -8.61
N ALA A 141 5.88 27.27 -7.58
CA ALA A 141 5.54 27.60 -6.20
C ALA A 141 6.05 28.99 -5.82
N GLU A 142 5.20 29.79 -5.18
CA GLU A 142 5.62 31.08 -4.63
C GLU A 142 6.67 30.85 -3.52
N THR A 143 7.65 31.76 -3.43
CA THR A 143 8.66 31.71 -2.36
C THR A 143 7.99 31.68 -0.99
N GLY A 144 8.42 30.75 -0.13
CA GLY A 144 7.84 30.57 1.20
C GLY A 144 6.63 29.62 1.23
N THR A 145 6.16 29.12 0.07
CA THR A 145 5.20 28.01 0.04
C THR A 145 5.81 26.80 0.72
N GLU A 146 5.22 26.32 1.80
CA GLU A 146 5.74 25.16 2.54
C GLU A 146 5.24 23.82 1.98
N HIS A 147 3.98 23.77 1.57
CA HIS A 147 3.30 22.53 1.21
C HIS A 147 3.34 22.25 -0.29
N VAL A 148 3.56 20.99 -0.66
CA VAL A 148 3.60 20.54 -2.06
C VAL A 148 2.23 20.70 -2.75
N ILE A 149 1.16 20.33 -2.04
CA ILE A 149 -0.22 20.49 -2.50
C ILE A 149 -0.92 21.62 -1.72
N THR A 150 -1.32 22.66 -2.43
CA THR A 150 -1.93 23.88 -1.89
C THR A 150 -3.42 24.03 -2.22
N ILE A 151 -3.93 23.30 -3.22
CA ILE A 151 -5.30 23.47 -3.75
C ILE A 151 -6.45 23.26 -2.75
N CYS A 152 -6.23 22.79 -1.52
CA CYS A 152 -7.30 22.47 -0.56
C CYS A 152 -7.14 23.11 0.81
N ARG A 153 -6.32 24.16 0.94
CA ARG A 153 -6.09 24.81 2.23
C ARG A 153 -7.24 25.72 2.69
N SER A 154 -8.07 26.20 1.75
CA SER A 154 -9.19 27.12 2.03
C SER A 154 -10.59 26.49 1.94
N GLY A 155 -10.74 25.20 2.28
CA GLY A 155 -12.05 24.54 2.42
C GLY A 155 -12.08 23.08 2.00
N LYS A 156 -13.20 22.39 2.28
CA LYS A 156 -13.41 20.99 1.91
C LYS A 156 -13.49 20.85 0.38
N LYS A 157 -12.47 20.27 -0.25
CA LYS A 157 -12.55 19.89 -1.68
C LYS A 157 -12.81 18.39 -1.84
N ASN A 158 -13.70 18.07 -2.76
CA ASN A 158 -14.03 16.69 -3.10
C ASN A 158 -13.17 16.21 -4.27
N PHE A 159 -11.98 15.68 -3.94
CA PHE A 159 -11.03 15.20 -4.94
C PHE A 159 -11.60 14.10 -5.82
N ARG A 160 -12.38 13.19 -5.24
CA ARG A 160 -13.01 12.06 -5.93
C ARG A 160 -13.94 12.54 -7.04
N THR A 161 -14.82 13.49 -6.75
CA THR A 161 -15.77 14.03 -7.73
C THR A 161 -15.06 14.73 -8.88
N ARG A 162 -13.99 15.48 -8.61
CA ARG A 162 -13.23 16.15 -9.67
C ARG A 162 -12.45 15.15 -10.52
N LEU A 163 -11.76 14.17 -9.91
CA LEU A 163 -11.07 13.12 -10.65
C LEU A 163 -12.04 12.32 -11.55
N PHE A 164 -13.23 12.00 -11.04
CA PHE A 164 -14.27 11.36 -11.85
C PHE A 164 -14.62 12.16 -13.10
N LYS A 165 -14.76 13.50 -12.98
CA LYS A 165 -15.03 14.39 -14.11
C LYS A 165 -13.84 14.46 -15.08
N ILE A 166 -12.61 14.46 -14.58
CA ILE A 166 -11.40 14.47 -15.42
C ILE A 166 -11.32 13.17 -16.23
N ILE A 167 -11.55 12.01 -15.61
CA ILE A 167 -11.53 10.71 -16.30
C ILE A 167 -12.58 10.66 -17.41
N LYS A 168 -13.79 11.16 -17.15
CA LYS A 168 -14.81 11.27 -18.22
C LYS A 168 -14.39 12.18 -19.37
N ARG A 169 -13.71 13.29 -19.08
CA ARG A 169 -13.18 14.22 -20.11
C ARG A 169 -11.99 13.64 -20.88
N ALA A 170 -11.38 12.58 -20.37
CA ALA A 170 -10.32 11.82 -21.02
C ALA A 170 -10.88 10.68 -21.87
N ASP A 171 -12.20 10.63 -22.07
CA ASP A 171 -12.92 9.58 -22.80
C ASP A 171 -12.68 8.17 -22.24
N LEU A 172 -12.50 8.09 -20.91
CA LEU A 172 -12.33 6.85 -20.18
C LEU A 172 -13.55 6.56 -19.31
N THR A 173 -13.84 5.27 -19.11
CA THR A 173 -14.86 4.85 -18.15
C THR A 173 -14.31 5.00 -16.72
N PRO A 174 -14.95 5.78 -15.84
CA PRO A 174 -14.49 5.92 -14.46
C PRO A 174 -14.49 4.59 -13.71
N TRP A 175 -13.33 4.24 -13.15
CA TRP A 175 -13.19 3.00 -12.39
C TRP A 175 -13.69 3.12 -10.94
N PRO A 176 -14.02 2.01 -10.27
CA PRO A 176 -14.28 2.02 -8.84
C PRO A 176 -13.06 2.50 -8.06
N LYS A 177 -13.27 3.00 -6.83
CA LYS A 177 -12.18 3.33 -5.88
C LYS A 177 -11.01 4.15 -6.48
N LEU A 178 -11.35 5.20 -7.24
CA LEU A 178 -10.44 6.02 -8.07
C LEU A 178 -8.98 6.08 -7.61
N PHE A 179 -8.70 6.70 -6.47
CA PHE A 179 -7.32 6.86 -5.95
C PHE A 179 -6.69 5.57 -5.42
N GLN A 180 -7.48 4.67 -4.82
CA GLN A 180 -6.95 3.40 -4.32
C GLN A 180 -6.43 2.53 -5.47
N ASN A 181 -7.13 2.53 -6.61
CA ASN A 181 -6.71 1.76 -7.78
C ASN A 181 -5.46 2.35 -8.47
N LEU A 182 -5.23 3.67 -8.39
CA LEU A 182 -3.95 4.28 -8.81
C LEU A 182 -2.78 3.74 -7.99
N ARG A 183 -2.95 3.72 -6.65
CA ARG A 183 -1.96 3.15 -5.74
C ARG A 183 -1.76 1.65 -5.91
N SER A 184 -2.85 0.89 -6.13
CA SER A 184 -2.82 -0.55 -6.41
C SER A 184 -2.06 -0.88 -7.69
N THR A 185 -2.30 -0.07 -8.73
CA THR A 185 -1.56 -0.18 -9.99
C THR A 185 -0.07 0.04 -9.73
N ARG A 186 0.31 1.11 -9.01
CA ARG A 186 1.72 1.38 -8.73
C ARG A 186 2.39 0.26 -7.93
N GLN A 187 1.71 -0.26 -6.92
CA GLN A 187 2.25 -1.36 -6.13
C GLN A 187 2.46 -2.62 -6.99
N THR A 188 1.52 -2.94 -7.87
CA THR A 188 1.66 -4.09 -8.79
C THR A 188 2.88 -3.92 -9.68
N GLU A 189 3.05 -2.76 -10.33
CA GLU A 189 4.22 -2.47 -11.18
C GLU A 189 5.55 -2.59 -10.42
N LEU A 190 5.59 -2.11 -9.18
CA LEU A 190 6.81 -2.18 -8.37
C LEU A 190 7.13 -3.60 -7.92
N GLU A 191 6.13 -4.42 -7.57
CA GLU A 191 6.36 -5.82 -7.17
C GLU A 191 6.78 -6.72 -8.33
N GLU A 192 6.59 -6.29 -9.57
CA GLU A 192 7.18 -6.95 -10.74
C GLU A 192 8.69 -6.70 -10.89
N THR A 193 9.22 -5.66 -10.23
CA THR A 193 10.63 -5.24 -10.36
C THR A 193 11.42 -5.42 -9.07
N PHE A 194 10.78 -5.27 -7.91
CA PHE A 194 11.42 -5.25 -6.60
C PHE A 194 10.78 -6.26 -5.65
N PRO A 195 11.54 -6.79 -4.66
CA PRO A 195 10.99 -7.69 -3.65
C PRO A 195 9.82 -7.07 -2.86
N SER A 196 8.81 -7.88 -2.52
CA SER A 196 7.57 -7.42 -1.89
C SER A 196 7.80 -6.62 -0.60
N HIS A 197 8.72 -7.06 0.29
CA HIS A 197 9.03 -6.32 1.51
C HIS A 197 9.56 -4.90 1.25
N VAL A 198 10.35 -4.69 0.19
CA VAL A 198 10.88 -3.37 -0.21
C VAL A 198 9.74 -2.48 -0.70
N VAL A 199 8.89 -3.02 -1.57
CA VAL A 199 7.72 -2.28 -2.09
C VAL A 199 6.75 -1.94 -0.97
N CYS A 200 6.48 -2.87 -0.06
CA CYS A 200 5.65 -2.66 1.12
C CYS A 200 6.19 -1.54 2.02
N ALA A 201 7.52 -1.43 2.17
CA ALA A 201 8.14 -0.34 2.91
C ALA A 201 7.91 1.03 2.23
N TRP A 202 8.06 1.13 0.91
CA TRP A 202 7.81 2.38 0.16
C TRP A 202 6.33 2.75 0.09
N ILE A 203 5.46 1.77 -0.14
CA ILE A 203 4.03 1.98 -0.26
C ILE A 203 3.44 2.24 1.14
N GLY A 204 3.93 1.59 2.19
CA GLY A 204 3.46 1.71 3.57
C GLY A 204 2.27 0.80 3.85
N ASN A 205 2.40 -0.49 3.52
CA ASN A 205 1.47 -1.55 3.91
C ASN A 205 2.25 -2.83 4.27
N SER A 206 1.55 -3.87 4.75
CA SER A 206 2.15 -5.19 4.94
C SER A 206 1.95 -6.07 3.69
N GLU A 207 2.79 -7.07 3.50
CA GLU A 207 2.67 -8.03 2.39
C GLU A 207 1.31 -8.74 2.38
N ALA A 208 0.76 -9.06 3.56
CA ALA A 208 -0.57 -9.64 3.68
C ALA A 208 -1.67 -8.68 3.17
N VAL A 209 -1.54 -7.39 3.43
CA VAL A 209 -2.44 -6.35 2.92
C VAL A 209 -2.23 -6.17 1.41
N ALA A 210 -0.99 -6.16 0.93
CA ALA A 210 -0.63 -6.09 -0.48
C ALA A 210 -1.35 -7.19 -1.29
N ARG A 211 -1.16 -8.45 -0.87
CA ARG A 211 -1.77 -9.63 -1.48
C ARG A 211 -3.29 -9.60 -1.52
N ARG A 212 -3.92 -9.10 -0.45
CA ARG A 212 -5.39 -9.09 -0.31
C ARG A 212 -6.04 -7.90 -1.03
N HIS A 213 -5.34 -6.78 -1.15
CA HIS A 213 -5.97 -5.49 -1.50
C HIS A 213 -5.36 -4.74 -2.68
N TYR A 214 -4.18 -5.12 -3.16
CA TYR A 214 -3.42 -4.30 -4.11
C TYR A 214 -2.77 -5.06 -5.27
N LEU A 215 -2.32 -6.30 -5.09
CA LEU A 215 -1.72 -7.07 -6.19
C LEU A 215 -2.78 -7.52 -7.20
N GLN A 216 -2.53 -7.22 -8.48
CA GLN A 216 -3.43 -7.55 -9.59
C GLN A 216 -2.74 -8.49 -10.58
N VAL A 217 -3.49 -9.47 -11.09
CA VAL A 217 -3.09 -10.26 -12.26
C VAL A 217 -3.58 -9.49 -13.49
N THR A 218 -2.71 -9.34 -14.49
CA THR A 218 -2.94 -8.55 -15.70
C THR A 218 -2.82 -9.45 -16.92
N ASP A 219 -3.39 -9.07 -18.06
CA ASP A 219 -3.25 -9.83 -19.31
C ASP A 219 -1.78 -9.93 -19.74
N GLU A 220 -0.97 -8.92 -19.39
CA GLU A 220 0.48 -8.93 -19.60
C GLU A 220 1.20 -10.02 -18.78
N HIS A 221 0.71 -10.37 -17.58
CA HIS A 221 1.24 -11.53 -16.85
C HIS A 221 1.03 -12.83 -17.63
N PHE A 222 -0.14 -13.02 -18.24
CA PHE A 222 -0.40 -14.19 -19.08
C PHE A 222 0.49 -14.19 -20.33
N ALA A 223 0.62 -13.05 -21.00
CA ALA A 223 1.45 -12.90 -22.19
C ALA A 223 2.94 -13.18 -21.88
N ARG A 224 3.48 -12.65 -20.79
CA ARG A 224 4.87 -12.91 -20.38
C ARG A 224 5.10 -14.37 -19.98
N ALA A 225 4.15 -15.00 -19.30
CA ALA A 225 4.30 -16.38 -18.81
C ALA A 225 4.44 -17.43 -19.94
N VAL A 226 3.93 -17.14 -21.14
CA VAL A 226 4.04 -18.04 -22.30
C VAL A 226 5.29 -17.78 -23.16
N VAL A 227 6.01 -16.68 -22.90
CA VAL A 227 7.29 -16.40 -23.56
C VAL A 227 8.37 -17.22 -22.85
N ARG A 228 8.96 -18.18 -23.57
CA ARG A 228 10.10 -18.94 -23.06
C ARG A 228 11.28 -17.99 -22.85
N PRO A 229 11.88 -17.91 -21.65
CA PRO A 229 13.07 -17.11 -21.46
C PRO A 229 14.19 -17.62 -22.40
N PRO A 230 15.02 -16.73 -22.97
CA PRO A 230 16.20 -17.18 -23.71
C PRO A 230 17.04 -18.07 -22.80
N GLU A 231 17.52 -19.20 -23.33
CA GLU A 231 18.40 -20.11 -22.59
C GLU A 231 19.58 -19.30 -22.04
N ALA A 232 19.68 -19.26 -20.71
CA ALA A 232 20.82 -18.63 -20.05
C ALA A 232 22.08 -19.38 -20.50
N VAL A 233 22.91 -18.72 -21.30
CA VAL A 233 24.22 -19.22 -21.70
C VAL A 233 25.05 -19.36 -20.44
N GLN A 234 25.09 -20.57 -19.87
CA GLN A 234 26.03 -20.91 -18.82
C GLN A 234 27.42 -20.95 -19.46
N ASN A 235 28.15 -19.84 -19.40
CA ASN A 235 29.59 -19.86 -19.65
C ASN A 235 30.26 -20.61 -18.50
N PRO A 236 30.89 -21.78 -18.71
CA PRO A 236 31.67 -22.41 -17.67
C PRO A 236 32.95 -21.60 -17.49
N VAL A 237 33.06 -20.89 -16.37
CA VAL A 237 34.34 -20.33 -15.91
C VAL A 237 35.25 -21.51 -15.59
N ARG A 238 36.17 -21.83 -16.50
CA ARG A 238 37.28 -22.74 -16.22
C ARG A 238 38.24 -22.02 -15.28
N GLN A 239 38.23 -22.40 -14.00
CA GLN A 239 39.34 -22.06 -13.10
C GLN A 239 40.55 -22.93 -13.46
N PRO A 240 41.77 -22.36 -13.57
CA PRO A 240 42.97 -23.17 -13.70
C PRO A 240 43.27 -23.86 -12.37
N ALA A 241 43.65 -25.13 -12.45
CA ALA A 241 44.04 -25.95 -11.32
C ALA A 241 45.30 -25.40 -10.65
N GLU A 242 45.24 -25.15 -9.34
CA GLU A 242 46.42 -24.99 -8.50
C GLU A 242 46.99 -26.37 -8.11
N THR A 243 48.31 -26.46 -8.14
CA THR A 243 49.12 -27.65 -7.88
C THR A 243 49.20 -27.98 -6.38
N PRO A 244 49.49 -29.24 -6.00
CA PRO A 244 49.27 -29.75 -4.65
C PRO A 244 50.40 -29.38 -3.69
N ARG A 245 50.06 -28.90 -2.48
CA ARG A 245 50.99 -28.82 -1.35
C ARG A 245 50.70 -29.94 -0.35
N ASN A 246 51.66 -30.87 -0.26
CA ASN A 246 51.80 -31.86 0.80
C ASN A 246 52.07 -31.19 2.15
N ALA A 247 51.23 -31.46 3.17
CA ALA A 247 51.63 -31.74 4.55
C ALA A 247 50.41 -32.16 5.40
N PRO A 248 50.55 -33.10 6.35
CA PRO A 248 49.45 -33.85 6.95
C PRO A 248 48.78 -33.08 8.10
N GLN A 249 47.44 -33.07 8.12
CA GLN A 249 46.65 -32.50 9.20
C GLN A 249 46.06 -33.62 10.05
N GLN A 250 46.38 -33.57 11.34
CA GLN A 250 45.99 -34.51 12.39
C GLN A 250 44.48 -34.69 12.47
N GLU A 251 44.06 -35.95 12.67
CA GLU A 251 42.71 -36.30 13.11
C GLU A 251 42.40 -35.61 14.44
N SER A 252 41.32 -34.84 14.46
CA SER A 252 40.66 -34.45 15.70
C SER A 252 39.16 -34.66 15.53
N GLU A 253 38.64 -35.44 16.47
CA GLU A 253 37.31 -36.01 16.60
C GLU A 253 36.14 -35.05 16.34
N THR A 254 35.11 -35.59 15.69
CA THR A 254 33.77 -35.03 15.56
C THR A 254 33.06 -34.97 16.92
N PRO A 255 32.58 -33.82 17.39
CA PRO A 255 31.56 -33.81 18.43
C PRO A 255 30.18 -33.94 17.77
N ALA A 256 29.51 -35.04 18.09
CA ALA A 256 28.07 -35.21 17.87
C ALA A 256 27.32 -34.13 18.67
N PHE A 257 26.46 -33.37 18.00
CA PHE A 257 25.50 -32.51 18.69
C PHE A 257 24.36 -33.37 19.23
N SER A 258 24.38 -33.58 20.55
CA SER A 258 23.30 -34.16 21.34
C SER A 258 22.11 -33.21 21.41
N GLU A 259 20.93 -33.80 21.29
CA GLU A 259 19.62 -33.20 21.56
C GLU A 259 19.55 -32.71 23.01
N GLU A 260 19.31 -31.41 23.20
CA GLU A 260 18.67 -30.89 24.42
C GLU A 260 17.86 -29.64 23.99
N ASN A 261 16.57 -29.84 23.81
CA ASN A 261 15.61 -28.85 23.33
C ASN A 261 14.61 -28.56 24.45
N GLU A 262 15.08 -27.92 25.52
CA GLU A 262 14.23 -27.36 26.58
C GLU A 262 14.35 -25.84 26.58
N GLY A 263 13.41 -25.19 25.90
CA GLY A 263 13.35 -23.72 25.86
C GLY A 263 12.34 -23.12 24.89
N VAL A 264 11.25 -23.83 24.53
CA VAL A 264 10.16 -23.25 23.72
C VAL A 264 8.81 -23.62 24.30
N ARG A 265 8.46 -23.00 25.43
CA ARG A 265 7.09 -22.87 25.90
C ARG A 265 6.92 -21.54 26.63
N GLU A 266 6.51 -20.53 25.87
CA GLU A 266 5.51 -19.52 26.22
C GLU A 266 5.72 -18.33 25.31
N LEU A 267 4.79 -18.11 24.37
CA LEU A 267 4.28 -16.83 23.89
C LEU A 267 3.23 -17.09 22.79
N ALA A 268 2.32 -18.04 23.06
CA ALA A 268 1.07 -18.15 22.33
C ALA A 268 0.06 -17.21 23.00
N GLY A 269 0.09 -15.93 22.64
CA GLY A 269 -0.75 -14.96 23.37
C GLY A 269 -0.68 -13.51 22.90
N CYS A 270 -0.48 -13.23 21.62
CA CYS A 270 -0.68 -11.88 21.09
C CYS A 270 -1.46 -11.93 19.78
N SER A 271 -2.79 -12.05 19.88
CA SER A 271 -3.67 -11.74 18.76
C SER A 271 -3.56 -10.25 18.45
N VAL A 272 -2.91 -9.91 17.34
CA VAL A 272 -2.91 -8.56 16.80
C VAL A 272 -4.37 -8.22 16.42
N GLY A 273 -4.91 -7.15 17.00
CA GLY A 273 -6.28 -6.72 16.76
C GLY A 273 -6.50 -6.32 15.30
N ASP A 274 -7.56 -6.84 14.69
CA ASP A 274 -8.09 -6.39 13.39
C ASP A 274 -8.72 -4.99 13.56
N GLU A 275 -7.90 -3.94 13.67
CA GLU A 275 -8.37 -2.56 13.68
C GLU A 275 -8.61 -2.06 12.25
N GLY A 276 -9.88 -2.07 11.86
CA GLY A 276 -10.36 -1.48 10.62
C GLY A 276 -10.24 0.04 10.61
N PHE A 277 -9.29 0.56 9.82
CA PHE A 277 -9.06 1.99 9.64
C PHE A 277 -10.07 2.64 8.66
N GLU A 278 -11.28 3.03 9.09
CA GLU A 278 -11.90 4.28 8.56
C GLU A 278 -12.75 4.99 9.63
N PRO A 279 -12.79 6.34 9.64
CA PRO A 279 -13.58 7.14 10.57
C PRO A 279 -15.10 7.06 10.27
N PRO A 280 -15.95 7.33 11.29
CA PRO A 280 -17.39 7.39 11.12
C PRO A 280 -17.79 8.50 10.15
N THR A 281 -18.57 8.17 9.14
CA THR A 281 -19.39 9.14 8.39
C THR A 281 -20.47 9.65 9.32
N SER A 282 -20.32 10.86 9.84
CA SER A 282 -21.44 11.62 10.39
C SER A 282 -22.35 12.04 9.23
N THR A 283 -23.54 11.47 9.20
CA THR A 283 -24.67 12.00 8.43
C THR A 283 -25.48 12.85 9.42
N VAL A 284 -25.56 14.15 9.17
CA VAL A 284 -26.77 14.93 9.45
C VAL A 284 -27.58 14.88 8.16
#